data_AF-A0A535KLG5-F1
#
_entry.id   AF-A0A535KLG5-F1
#
_cell.length_a   1.000
_cell.length_b   1.000
_cell.length_c   1.000
_cell.angle_alpha   90.00
_cell.angle_beta   90.00
_cell.angle_gamma   90.00
#
_symmetry.space_group_name_H-M   'P 1'
#
loop_
_entity.id
_entity.type
_entity.pdbx_description
1 polymer ?
#
loop_
_entity_poly.entity_id
_entity_poly.type
_entity_poly.pdbx_seq_one_letter_code
_entity_poly.pdbx_strand_id
1 'polypeptide(L)'
;MPFTVEDLARTSLVGILPRSRYRLAAQSDARFQSFAGNTARIAYRQQGATPAFLLFSGPGQNPQAAAMAASTWAEANWRPNAIQRRVRPGVVVVHVAPGNQLTPAGPLTGSAVPAAIWTVDSDSGRVAVAGTPPGSPGGGELKRAAAALLKGAPVPSLGELDLAERNVMQVRTVGVPRIAGGVLSICLILVALRYGLAGVFGLFALPTAIASGNLAEIGLLVVGVLILAGILLGLGVLLNIGNLAFRVPGFSSPVPRTRNLAWGGYVAAMVGLVVAQGAVPSALNPNNVGAGQTQYLHVAATTSDDGSETYVTAGGDLTVDLSGWPPTEWPGVQFRTSNPSVLSLDTTPATNGKPIAKFTAHQAGASRVDATSTDGRCTFQLRVDVGATAP
;
A
#
# COMPACT_ATOMS: atom_id res chain seq x y z
N MET A 1 -26.24 -32.26 -1.01
CA MET A 1 -27.41 -32.26 -1.92
C MET A 1 -26.90 -32.02 -3.34
N PRO A 2 -27.46 -32.66 -4.38
CA PRO A 2 -27.07 -32.39 -5.75
C PRO A 2 -27.38 -30.94 -6.11
N PHE A 3 -26.56 -30.31 -6.93
CA PHE A 3 -26.71 -28.92 -7.34
C PHE A 3 -26.87 -28.80 -8.86
N THR A 4 -27.53 -27.74 -9.32
CA THR A 4 -27.74 -27.50 -10.75
C THR A 4 -26.56 -26.77 -11.39
N VAL A 5 -26.52 -26.75 -12.72
CA VAL A 5 -25.56 -25.93 -13.49
C VAL A 5 -25.64 -24.45 -13.10
N GLU A 6 -26.84 -23.92 -12.85
CA GLU A 6 -27.04 -22.51 -12.50
C GLU A 6 -26.54 -22.22 -11.07
N ASP A 7 -26.64 -23.19 -10.15
CA ASP A 7 -26.10 -23.04 -8.79
C ASP A 7 -24.58 -22.96 -8.81
N LEU A 8 -23.93 -23.85 -9.58
CA LEU A 8 -22.48 -23.82 -9.75
C LEU A 8 -22.02 -22.56 -10.49
N ALA A 9 -22.73 -22.16 -11.54
CA ALA A 9 -22.39 -20.97 -12.31
C ALA A 9 -22.44 -19.72 -11.40
N ARG A 10 -23.54 -19.50 -10.66
CA ARG A 10 -23.67 -18.37 -9.73
C ARG A 10 -22.60 -18.38 -8.65
N THR A 11 -22.39 -19.53 -8.01
CA THR A 11 -21.42 -19.67 -6.91
C THR A 11 -19.97 -19.43 -7.36
N SER A 12 -19.60 -19.95 -8.53
CA SER A 12 -18.26 -19.76 -9.07
C SER A 12 -18.04 -18.35 -9.62
N LEU A 13 -19.03 -17.78 -10.31
CA LEU A 13 -18.93 -16.48 -10.97
C LEU A 13 -18.83 -15.32 -9.97
N VAL A 14 -19.50 -15.38 -8.81
CA VAL A 14 -19.33 -14.36 -7.76
C VAL A 14 -17.87 -14.22 -7.33
N GLY A 15 -17.12 -15.32 -7.30
CA GLY A 15 -15.67 -15.31 -7.02
C GLY A 15 -14.80 -14.90 -8.21
N ILE A 16 -15.19 -15.30 -9.42
CA ILE A 16 -14.40 -15.13 -10.65
C ILE A 16 -14.54 -13.72 -11.24
N LEU A 17 -15.75 -13.16 -11.30
CA LEU A 17 -16.00 -11.86 -11.96
C LEU A 17 -15.10 -10.75 -11.41
N PRO A 18 -15.05 -10.49 -10.07
CA PRO A 18 -14.27 -9.37 -9.51
C PRO A 18 -12.75 -9.54 -9.69
N ARG A 19 -12.26 -10.78 -9.76
CA ARG A 19 -10.82 -11.10 -9.80
C ARG A 19 -10.28 -11.18 -11.23
N SER A 20 -11.04 -11.80 -12.12
CA SER A 20 -10.58 -12.20 -13.45
C SER A 20 -11.16 -11.31 -14.57
N ARG A 21 -11.90 -10.25 -14.22
CA ARG A 21 -12.47 -9.25 -15.15
C ARG A 21 -13.39 -9.85 -16.21
N TYR A 22 -14.06 -10.95 -15.85
CA TYR A 22 -15.14 -11.48 -16.66
C TYR A 22 -16.37 -10.58 -16.53
N ARG A 23 -17.20 -10.59 -17.57
CA ARG A 23 -18.53 -9.96 -17.64
C ARG A 23 -19.56 -11.03 -17.93
N LEU A 24 -20.79 -10.81 -17.53
CA LEU A 24 -21.88 -11.71 -17.86
C LEU A 24 -22.49 -11.30 -19.19
N ALA A 25 -22.78 -12.29 -20.03
CA ALA A 25 -23.66 -12.04 -21.15
C ALA A 25 -25.11 -12.18 -20.67
N ALA A 26 -25.98 -11.30 -21.16
CA ALA A 26 -27.40 -11.52 -21.05
C ALA A 26 -27.77 -12.80 -21.82
N GLN A 27 -28.73 -13.56 -21.30
CA GLN A 27 -29.18 -14.79 -21.96
C GLN A 27 -29.80 -14.52 -23.34
N SER A 28 -30.34 -13.32 -23.54
CA SER A 28 -30.91 -12.83 -24.80
C SER A 28 -29.90 -12.08 -25.69
N ASP A 29 -28.62 -12.07 -25.34
CA ASP A 29 -27.60 -11.34 -26.11
C ASP A 29 -27.45 -11.92 -27.51
N ALA A 30 -27.89 -11.15 -28.51
CA ALA A 30 -27.90 -11.55 -29.91
C ALA A 30 -26.52 -11.97 -30.42
N ARG A 31 -25.44 -11.45 -29.83
CA ARG A 31 -24.07 -11.73 -30.24
C ARG A 31 -23.68 -13.20 -30.02
N PHE A 32 -24.23 -13.85 -28.99
CA PHE A 32 -23.82 -15.19 -28.57
C PHE A 32 -24.85 -16.28 -28.89
N GLN A 33 -25.86 -15.96 -29.70
CA GLN A 33 -26.97 -16.88 -30.04
C GLN A 33 -26.49 -18.23 -30.61
N SER A 34 -25.37 -18.24 -31.34
CA SER A 34 -24.83 -19.45 -31.97
C SER A 34 -24.43 -20.55 -31.00
N PHE A 35 -24.18 -20.23 -29.72
CA PHE A 35 -23.85 -21.20 -28.68
C PHE A 35 -24.69 -21.08 -27.41
N ALA A 36 -25.51 -20.02 -27.28
CA ALA A 36 -26.37 -19.80 -26.12
C ALA A 36 -27.32 -20.98 -25.85
N GLY A 37 -27.86 -21.63 -26.87
CA GLY A 37 -28.77 -22.79 -26.72
C GLY A 37 -28.14 -24.03 -26.06
N ASN A 38 -26.80 -24.12 -26.06
CA ASN A 38 -26.06 -25.23 -25.44
C ASN A 38 -25.44 -24.84 -24.08
N THR A 39 -25.85 -23.71 -23.52
CA THR A 39 -25.29 -23.17 -22.28
C THR A 39 -26.40 -22.65 -21.38
N ALA A 40 -26.26 -22.84 -20.08
CA ALA A 40 -27.11 -22.18 -19.09
C ALA A 40 -26.67 -20.72 -18.85
N ARG A 41 -25.35 -20.48 -18.83
CA ARG A 41 -24.78 -19.16 -18.55
C ARG A 41 -23.47 -18.93 -19.27
N ILE A 42 -23.26 -17.69 -19.70
CA ILE A 42 -22.10 -17.25 -20.47
C ILE A 42 -21.41 -16.13 -19.70
N ALA A 43 -20.11 -16.30 -19.44
CA ALA A 43 -19.24 -15.24 -18.98
C ALA A 43 -18.11 -15.05 -19.97
N TYR A 44 -17.73 -13.80 -20.22
CA TYR A 44 -16.70 -13.48 -21.19
C TYR A 44 -15.77 -12.37 -20.69
N ARG A 45 -14.51 -12.44 -21.09
CA ARG A 45 -13.50 -11.43 -20.86
C ARG A 45 -13.04 -10.93 -22.22
N GLN A 46 -13.50 -9.76 -22.64
CA GLN A 46 -13.10 -9.17 -23.92
C GLN A 46 -11.83 -8.33 -23.79
N GLN A 47 -11.62 -7.68 -22.63
CA GLN A 47 -10.55 -6.70 -22.43
C GLN A 47 -9.36 -7.30 -21.67
N GLY A 48 -8.16 -7.10 -22.21
CA GLY A 48 -6.89 -7.47 -21.59
C GLY A 48 -6.02 -8.36 -22.48
N ALA A 49 -4.87 -8.78 -21.96
CA ALA A 49 -3.86 -9.53 -22.69
C ALA A 49 -4.25 -10.99 -23.02
N THR A 50 -5.42 -11.46 -22.57
CA THR A 50 -5.95 -12.82 -22.81
C THR A 50 -7.49 -12.80 -22.78
N PRO A 51 -8.16 -12.49 -23.91
CA PRO A 51 -9.61 -12.62 -24.00
C PRO A 51 -10.03 -14.08 -23.82
N ALA A 52 -11.17 -14.31 -23.18
CA ALA A 52 -11.63 -15.67 -22.92
C ALA A 52 -13.14 -15.80 -22.76
N PHE A 53 -13.66 -16.96 -23.10
CA PHE A 53 -15.01 -17.41 -22.76
C PHE A 53 -14.98 -18.43 -21.62
N LEU A 54 -15.97 -18.33 -20.75
CA LEU A 54 -16.32 -19.31 -19.73
C LEU A 54 -17.82 -19.58 -19.88
N LEU A 55 -18.15 -20.77 -20.37
CA LEU A 55 -19.52 -21.21 -20.63
C LEU A 55 -19.89 -22.28 -19.63
N PHE A 56 -21.13 -22.27 -19.13
CA PHE A 56 -21.66 -23.33 -18.26
C PHE A 56 -22.72 -24.09 -19.03
N SER A 57 -22.57 -25.41 -19.10
CA SER A 57 -23.47 -26.33 -19.82
C SER A 57 -24.04 -27.35 -18.84
N GLY A 58 -25.35 -27.58 -18.90
CA GLY A 58 -26.08 -28.46 -18.00
C GLY A 58 -26.42 -29.83 -18.60
N PRO A 59 -27.19 -30.67 -17.88
CA PRO A 59 -27.62 -31.97 -18.41
C PRO A 59 -28.48 -31.79 -19.67
N GLY A 60 -28.22 -32.63 -20.68
CA GLY A 60 -28.90 -32.59 -21.99
C GLY A 60 -28.41 -31.50 -22.95
N GLN A 61 -27.48 -30.63 -22.52
CA GLN A 61 -26.83 -29.67 -23.40
C GLN A 61 -25.55 -30.28 -24.01
N ASN A 62 -25.13 -29.79 -25.18
CA ASN A 62 -23.93 -30.28 -25.85
C ASN A 62 -22.73 -29.34 -25.61
N PRO A 63 -21.85 -29.64 -24.62
CA PRO A 63 -20.72 -28.77 -24.29
C PRO A 63 -19.67 -28.71 -25.41
N GLN A 64 -19.56 -29.77 -26.21
CA GLN A 64 -18.64 -29.81 -27.36
C GLN A 64 -19.12 -28.88 -28.48
N ALA A 65 -20.41 -28.91 -28.80
CA ALA A 65 -21.01 -27.98 -29.77
C ALA A 65 -20.88 -26.52 -29.29
N ALA A 66 -21.13 -26.25 -28.01
CA ALA A 66 -20.93 -24.93 -27.42
C ALA A 66 -19.47 -24.46 -27.54
N ALA A 67 -18.51 -25.32 -27.22
CA ALA A 67 -17.09 -25.02 -27.29
C ALA A 67 -16.64 -24.72 -28.73
N MET A 68 -17.07 -25.54 -29.71
CA MET A 68 -16.77 -25.35 -31.12
C MET A 68 -17.33 -24.02 -31.63
N ALA A 69 -18.63 -23.78 -31.44
CA ALA A 69 -19.30 -22.57 -31.91
C ALA A 69 -18.74 -21.30 -31.25
N ALA A 70 -18.46 -21.33 -29.95
CA ALA A 70 -17.82 -20.22 -29.25
C ALA A 70 -16.38 -19.99 -29.72
N SER A 71 -15.63 -21.06 -30.03
CA SER A 71 -14.28 -20.94 -30.57
C SER A 71 -14.27 -20.26 -31.94
N THR A 72 -15.18 -20.65 -32.84
CA THR A 72 -15.34 -20.04 -34.16
C THR A 72 -15.78 -18.60 -34.04
N TRP A 73 -16.73 -18.31 -33.15
CA TRP A 73 -17.16 -16.94 -32.88
C TRP A 73 -16.02 -16.08 -32.35
N ALA A 74 -15.25 -16.58 -31.37
CA ALA A 74 -14.11 -15.87 -30.78
C ALA A 74 -13.04 -15.60 -31.84
N GLU A 75 -12.77 -16.58 -32.70
CA GLU A 75 -11.84 -16.42 -33.81
C GLU A 75 -12.30 -15.40 -34.84
N ALA A 76 -13.60 -15.22 -35.07
CA ALA A 76 -14.11 -14.24 -36.02
C ALA A 76 -14.19 -12.82 -35.43
N ASN A 77 -14.60 -12.69 -34.16
CA ASN A 77 -14.99 -11.42 -33.56
C ASN A 77 -13.93 -10.81 -32.63
N TRP A 78 -13.01 -11.61 -32.10
CA TRP A 78 -11.89 -11.12 -31.27
C TRP A 78 -10.57 -11.14 -32.03
N ARG A 79 -10.63 -11.04 -33.37
CA ARG A 79 -9.43 -11.02 -34.22
C ARG A 79 -8.50 -9.86 -33.87
N PRO A 80 -7.18 -10.05 -34.06
CA PRO A 80 -6.19 -9.01 -33.83
C PRO A 80 -6.40 -7.87 -34.83
N ASN A 81 -6.56 -6.64 -34.34
CA ASN A 81 -6.27 -5.47 -35.18
C ASN A 81 -4.76 -5.43 -35.42
N ALA A 82 -4.31 -4.92 -36.57
CA ALA A 82 -2.91 -4.86 -37.01
C ALA A 82 -1.91 -4.24 -35.99
N ILE A 83 -2.44 -3.58 -34.96
CA ILE A 83 -1.70 -2.84 -33.92
C ILE A 83 -1.55 -3.67 -32.61
N GLN A 84 -2.27 -4.78 -32.43
CA GLN A 84 -2.25 -5.57 -31.18
C GLN A 84 -1.50 -6.90 -31.35
N ARG A 85 -0.40 -7.04 -30.60
CA ARG A 85 0.50 -8.20 -30.60
C ARG A 85 -0.23 -9.48 -30.18
N ARG A 86 -0.27 -10.49 -31.07
CA ARG A 86 -0.62 -11.92 -30.87
C ARG A 86 -1.28 -12.27 -29.53
N VAL A 87 -2.60 -12.09 -29.41
CA VAL A 87 -3.36 -12.74 -28.34
C VAL A 87 -4.40 -13.66 -28.93
N ARG A 88 -4.23 -14.97 -28.75
CA ARG A 88 -5.24 -15.97 -29.10
C ARG A 88 -6.24 -16.08 -27.94
N PRO A 89 -7.54 -15.93 -28.17
CA PRO A 89 -8.52 -16.07 -27.11
C PRO A 89 -8.64 -17.52 -26.65
N GLY A 90 -9.06 -17.75 -25.41
CA GLY A 90 -9.35 -19.08 -24.87
C GLY A 90 -10.83 -19.35 -24.69
N VAL A 91 -11.27 -20.60 -24.83
CA VAL A 91 -12.67 -20.99 -24.57
C VAL A 91 -12.70 -22.14 -23.58
N VAL A 92 -13.43 -21.98 -22.48
CA VAL A 92 -13.68 -23.06 -21.53
C VAL A 92 -15.17 -23.29 -21.42
N VAL A 93 -15.58 -24.55 -21.54
CA VAL A 93 -16.95 -24.98 -21.27
C VAL A 93 -16.94 -25.89 -20.05
N VAL A 94 -17.66 -25.49 -19.02
CA VAL A 94 -17.85 -26.27 -17.79
C VAL A 94 -19.15 -27.04 -17.94
N HIS A 95 -19.05 -28.36 -18.14
CA HIS A 95 -20.18 -29.25 -18.16
C HIS A 95 -20.51 -29.71 -16.74
N VAL A 96 -21.73 -29.41 -16.29
CA VAL A 96 -22.25 -29.75 -14.97
C VAL A 96 -23.42 -30.70 -15.13
N ALA A 97 -23.22 -31.97 -14.77
CA ALA A 97 -24.23 -33.00 -14.85
C ALA A 97 -23.90 -34.14 -13.88
N PRO A 98 -24.85 -35.06 -13.60
CA PRO A 98 -24.56 -36.29 -12.89
C PRO A 98 -23.45 -37.09 -13.58
N GLY A 99 -22.65 -37.83 -12.80
CA GLY A 99 -21.45 -38.51 -13.33
C GLY A 99 -21.67 -39.41 -14.55
N ASN A 100 -22.86 -39.98 -14.72
CA ASN A 100 -23.23 -40.82 -15.87
C ASN A 100 -23.58 -40.04 -17.15
N GLN A 101 -23.74 -38.72 -17.07
CA GLN A 101 -24.08 -37.84 -18.19
C GLN A 101 -22.91 -36.91 -18.58
N LEU A 102 -21.80 -36.96 -17.84
CA LEU A 102 -20.64 -36.12 -18.11
C LEU A 102 -19.91 -36.56 -19.39
N THR A 103 -19.68 -35.59 -20.28
CA THR A 103 -18.71 -35.74 -21.37
C THR A 103 -17.29 -35.81 -20.80
N PRO A 104 -16.34 -36.48 -21.48
CA PRO A 104 -14.94 -36.48 -21.05
C PRO A 104 -14.36 -35.07 -20.94
N ALA A 105 -13.64 -34.78 -19.85
CA ALA A 105 -12.90 -33.53 -19.71
C ALA A 105 -11.61 -33.59 -20.55
N GLY A 106 -11.25 -32.49 -21.19
CA GLY A 106 -10.07 -32.45 -22.04
C GLY A 106 -9.96 -31.20 -22.91
N PRO A 107 -8.76 -30.94 -23.47
CA PRO A 107 -8.61 -29.99 -24.56
C PRO A 107 -9.41 -30.47 -25.77
N LEU A 108 -10.01 -29.54 -26.50
CA LEU A 108 -10.80 -29.84 -27.68
C LEU A 108 -9.91 -29.78 -28.93
N THR A 109 -9.86 -30.87 -29.69
CA THR A 109 -9.15 -30.92 -30.97
C THR A 109 -9.99 -30.32 -32.08
N GLY A 110 -9.37 -29.61 -33.02
CA GLY A 110 -10.06 -29.02 -34.18
C GLY A 110 -10.82 -27.72 -33.90
N SER A 111 -10.70 -27.16 -32.69
CA SER A 111 -11.28 -25.85 -32.38
C SER A 111 -10.47 -24.70 -33.01
N ALA A 112 -11.17 -23.66 -33.43
CA ALA A 112 -10.60 -22.47 -34.08
C ALA A 112 -9.58 -21.71 -33.20
N VAL A 113 -9.81 -21.73 -31.89
CA VAL A 113 -8.93 -21.18 -30.86
C VAL A 113 -8.76 -22.20 -29.73
N PRO A 114 -7.74 -22.09 -28.86
CA PRO A 114 -7.57 -23.04 -27.75
C PRO A 114 -8.86 -23.18 -26.93
N ALA A 115 -9.43 -24.38 -26.92
CA ALA A 115 -10.67 -24.67 -26.21
C ALA A 115 -10.52 -25.91 -25.33
N ALA A 116 -11.27 -25.96 -24.23
CA ALA A 116 -11.29 -27.10 -23.33
C ALA A 116 -12.68 -27.31 -22.73
N ILE A 117 -13.00 -28.57 -22.46
CA ILE A 117 -14.17 -28.98 -21.69
C ILE A 117 -13.69 -29.37 -20.30
N TRP A 118 -14.24 -28.72 -19.29
CA TRP A 118 -14.07 -29.09 -17.88
C TRP A 118 -15.37 -29.70 -17.39
N THR A 119 -15.30 -30.60 -16.43
CA THR A 119 -16.48 -31.31 -15.93
C THR A 119 -16.61 -31.14 -14.43
N VAL A 120 -17.86 -31.06 -13.98
CA VAL A 120 -18.22 -31.05 -12.58
C VAL A 120 -19.38 -32.01 -12.38
N ASP A 121 -19.13 -33.07 -11.62
CA ASP A 121 -20.17 -33.99 -11.20
C ASP A 121 -21.09 -33.29 -10.19
N SER A 122 -22.37 -33.14 -10.53
CA SER A 122 -23.36 -32.48 -9.67
C SER A 122 -23.65 -33.25 -8.38
N ASP A 123 -23.44 -34.57 -8.38
CA ASP A 123 -23.80 -35.44 -7.27
C ASP A 123 -22.64 -35.60 -6.29
N SER A 124 -21.42 -35.79 -6.83
CA SER A 124 -20.20 -35.98 -6.03
C SER A 124 -19.35 -34.72 -5.87
N GLY A 125 -19.66 -33.64 -6.60
CA GLY A 125 -18.88 -32.39 -6.62
C GLY A 125 -17.46 -32.56 -7.19
N ARG A 126 -17.16 -33.70 -7.81
CA ARG A 126 -15.85 -33.98 -8.40
C ARG A 126 -15.64 -33.10 -9.61
N VAL A 127 -14.56 -32.32 -9.58
CA VAL A 127 -14.18 -31.42 -10.67
C VAL A 127 -12.99 -31.98 -11.44
N ALA A 128 -13.14 -32.23 -12.74
CA ALA A 128 -12.06 -32.58 -13.63
C ALA A 128 -11.76 -31.42 -14.59
N VAL A 129 -10.53 -30.93 -14.52
CA VAL A 129 -10.02 -29.81 -15.32
C VAL A 129 -8.84 -30.32 -16.11
N ALA A 130 -8.98 -30.34 -17.42
CA ALA A 130 -7.94 -30.76 -18.35
C ALA A 130 -7.87 -29.74 -19.50
N GLY A 131 -6.66 -29.27 -19.81
CA GLY A 131 -6.42 -28.14 -20.70
C GLY A 131 -6.72 -26.79 -20.01
N THR A 132 -5.82 -25.82 -20.19
CA THR A 132 -5.96 -24.46 -19.64
C THR A 132 -5.85 -23.42 -20.76
N PRO A 133 -6.92 -23.18 -21.53
CA PRO A 133 -6.95 -22.14 -22.55
C PRO A 133 -6.54 -20.77 -21.99
N PRO A 134 -5.88 -19.91 -22.78
CA PRO A 134 -5.45 -18.59 -22.33
C PRO A 134 -6.61 -17.78 -21.72
N GLY A 135 -6.37 -17.17 -20.57
CA GLY A 135 -7.35 -16.31 -19.89
C GLY A 135 -8.41 -17.04 -19.07
N SER A 136 -8.45 -18.39 -19.11
CA SER A 136 -9.34 -19.21 -18.28
C SER A 136 -9.11 -19.01 -16.77
N PRO A 137 -10.16 -19.11 -15.92
CA PRO A 137 -10.00 -19.03 -14.48
C PRO A 137 -9.24 -20.26 -13.94
N GLY A 138 -8.67 -20.18 -12.74
CA GLY A 138 -8.09 -21.37 -12.11
C GLY A 138 -9.16 -22.40 -11.76
N GLY A 139 -8.94 -23.68 -12.09
CA GLY A 139 -9.86 -24.77 -11.74
C GLY A 139 -10.15 -24.90 -10.23
N GLY A 140 -9.29 -24.33 -9.38
CA GLY A 140 -9.51 -24.23 -7.93
C GLY A 140 -10.71 -23.37 -7.52
N GLU A 141 -11.16 -22.41 -8.36
CA GLU A 141 -12.41 -21.66 -8.11
C GLU A 141 -13.63 -22.57 -8.27
N LEU A 142 -13.65 -23.43 -9.31
CA LEU A 142 -14.73 -24.41 -9.52
C LEU A 142 -14.75 -25.49 -8.44
N LYS A 143 -13.57 -26.00 -8.05
CA LYS A 143 -13.44 -26.96 -6.94
C LYS A 143 -14.02 -26.41 -5.63
N ARG A 144 -13.70 -25.15 -5.31
CA ARG A 144 -14.23 -24.48 -4.11
C ARG A 144 -15.74 -24.27 -4.19
N ALA A 145 -16.25 -23.83 -5.34
CA ALA A 145 -17.69 -23.64 -5.54
C ALA A 145 -18.47 -24.96 -5.40
N ALA A 146 -18.03 -26.02 -6.07
CA ALA A 146 -18.65 -27.34 -5.98
C ALA A 146 -18.63 -27.89 -4.54
N ALA A 147 -17.49 -27.76 -3.85
CA ALA A 147 -17.37 -28.20 -2.46
C ALA A 147 -18.27 -27.39 -1.50
N ALA A 148 -18.44 -26.08 -1.73
CA ALA A 148 -19.33 -25.26 -0.92
C ALA A 148 -20.80 -25.66 -1.11
N LEU A 149 -21.23 -25.88 -2.36
CA LEU A 149 -22.58 -26.32 -2.68
C LEU A 149 -22.91 -27.70 -2.08
N LEU A 150 -21.97 -28.65 -2.15
CA LEU A 150 -22.16 -29.95 -1.51
C LEU A 150 -22.33 -29.87 0.00
N LYS A 151 -21.64 -28.92 0.65
CA LYS A 151 -21.76 -28.63 2.08
C LYS A 151 -23.05 -27.87 2.44
N GLY A 152 -23.92 -27.59 1.47
CA GLY A 152 -25.18 -26.88 1.70
C GLY A 152 -25.02 -25.37 1.87
N ALA A 153 -23.92 -24.78 1.37
CA ALA A 153 -23.80 -23.33 1.34
C ALA A 153 -24.94 -22.70 0.52
N PRO A 154 -25.48 -21.54 0.94
CA PRO A 154 -26.52 -20.87 0.20
C PRO A 154 -26.02 -20.47 -1.19
N VAL A 155 -26.84 -20.72 -2.21
CA VAL A 155 -26.54 -20.33 -3.59
C VAL A 155 -26.68 -18.81 -3.71
N PRO A 156 -25.68 -18.10 -4.26
CA PRO A 156 -25.77 -16.67 -4.44
C PRO A 156 -26.96 -16.26 -5.30
N SER A 157 -27.57 -15.12 -4.95
CA SER A 157 -28.68 -14.57 -5.73
C SER A 157 -28.20 -13.93 -7.04
N LEU A 158 -29.12 -13.73 -7.99
CA LEU A 158 -28.81 -12.97 -9.21
C LEU A 158 -28.41 -11.52 -8.90
N GLY A 159 -28.95 -10.93 -7.83
CA GLY A 159 -28.59 -9.58 -7.39
C GLY A 159 -27.16 -9.49 -6.85
N GLU A 160 -26.69 -10.49 -6.10
CA GLU A 160 -25.30 -10.58 -5.66
C GLU A 160 -24.33 -10.76 -6.83
N LEU A 161 -24.78 -11.47 -7.86
CA LEU A 161 -24.01 -11.66 -9.07
C LEU A 161 -23.92 -10.38 -9.92
N ASP A 162 -25.02 -9.62 -10.04
CA ASP A 162 -25.01 -8.27 -10.65
C ASP A 162 -24.11 -7.31 -9.84
N LEU A 163 -24.17 -7.36 -8.50
CA LEU A 163 -23.29 -6.57 -7.64
C LEU A 163 -21.81 -6.96 -7.82
N ALA A 164 -21.49 -8.24 -7.99
CA ALA A 164 -20.15 -8.70 -8.32
C ALA A 164 -19.68 -8.19 -9.69
N GLU A 165 -20.56 -8.12 -10.69
CA GLU A 165 -20.27 -7.52 -12.00
C GLU A 165 -20.11 -6.00 -11.93
N ARG A 166 -20.97 -5.30 -11.18
CA ARG A 166 -20.84 -3.85 -10.93
C ARG A 166 -19.54 -3.53 -10.19
N ASN A 167 -19.10 -4.39 -9.27
CA ASN A 167 -17.79 -4.28 -8.66
C ASN A 167 -16.67 -4.39 -9.71
N VAL A 168 -16.81 -5.17 -10.78
CA VAL A 168 -15.86 -5.14 -11.93
C VAL A 168 -15.89 -3.78 -12.64
N MET A 169 -17.07 -3.17 -12.78
CA MET A 169 -17.23 -1.84 -13.39
C MET A 169 -16.70 -0.70 -12.50
N GLN A 170 -16.77 -0.83 -11.17
CA GLN A 170 -16.16 0.11 -10.23
C GLN A 170 -14.65 -0.12 -10.10
N VAL A 171 -14.18 -1.37 -10.18
CA VAL A 171 -12.75 -1.73 -10.19
C VAL A 171 -12.02 -1.28 -11.47
N ARG A 172 -12.71 -0.60 -12.40
CA ARG A 172 -12.05 0.26 -13.40
C ARG A 172 -11.13 1.31 -12.78
N THR A 173 -11.23 1.58 -11.48
CA THR A 173 -10.38 2.59 -10.81
C THR A 173 -9.14 2.08 -10.10
N VAL A 174 -8.99 0.84 -9.63
CA VAL A 174 -7.75 0.49 -8.93
C VAL A 174 -7.41 -1.00 -8.91
N GLY A 175 -6.30 -1.34 -9.57
CA GLY A 175 -5.59 -2.61 -9.35
C GLY A 175 -4.46 -2.43 -8.33
N VAL A 176 -4.79 -2.18 -7.06
CA VAL A 176 -3.78 -2.24 -5.98
C VAL A 176 -3.52 -3.70 -5.63
N PRO A 177 -2.25 -4.15 -5.56
CA PRO A 177 -1.94 -5.49 -5.06
C PRO A 177 -2.37 -5.63 -3.57
N ARG A 178 -3.32 -6.54 -3.31
CA ARG A 178 -3.92 -6.78 -1.97
C ARG A 178 -2.92 -7.20 -0.88
N ILE A 179 -1.71 -7.63 -1.23
CA ILE A 179 -0.73 -8.17 -0.28
C ILE A 179 0.27 -7.10 0.19
N ALA A 180 0.31 -5.92 -0.45
CA ALA A 180 1.17 -4.80 -0.04
C ALA A 180 0.37 -3.56 0.43
N GLY A 181 -0.90 -3.43 0.07
CA GLY A 181 -1.65 -2.17 0.25
C GLY A 181 -2.05 -1.80 1.68
N GLY A 182 -1.95 -2.71 2.66
CA GLY A 182 -2.25 -2.37 4.06
C GLY A 182 -1.02 -1.84 4.78
N VAL A 183 -0.04 -2.73 4.98
CA VAL A 183 1.18 -2.42 5.75
C VAL A 183 2.06 -1.40 5.04
N LEU A 184 2.27 -1.51 3.72
CA LEU A 184 3.10 -0.54 2.99
C LEU A 184 2.46 0.85 2.98
N SER A 185 1.13 0.94 2.85
CA SER A 185 0.41 2.22 2.89
C SER A 185 0.44 2.83 4.29
N ILE A 186 0.27 2.02 5.33
CA ILE A 186 0.41 2.48 6.72
C ILE A 186 1.85 2.94 6.98
N CYS A 187 2.87 2.21 6.55
CA CYS A 187 4.26 2.61 6.67
C CYS A 187 4.56 3.91 5.90
N LEU A 188 4.06 4.06 4.66
CA LEU A 188 4.21 5.30 3.89
C LEU A 188 3.46 6.47 4.53
N ILE A 189 2.28 6.24 5.10
CA ILE A 189 1.52 7.25 5.85
C ILE A 189 2.27 7.65 7.13
N LEU A 190 2.83 6.70 7.88
CA LEU A 190 3.61 6.96 9.09
C LEU A 190 4.92 7.69 8.78
N VAL A 191 5.60 7.34 7.69
CA VAL A 191 6.76 8.07 7.15
C VAL A 191 6.35 9.47 6.69
N ALA A 192 5.21 9.61 6.02
CA ALA A 192 4.68 10.91 5.62
C ALA A 192 4.31 11.81 6.80
N LEU A 193 3.70 11.25 7.85
CA LEU A 193 3.41 11.97 9.08
C LEU A 193 4.68 12.38 9.81
N ARG A 194 5.70 11.51 9.87
CA ARG A 194 6.95 11.79 10.57
C ARG A 194 7.86 12.78 9.83
N TYR A 195 7.96 12.67 8.51
CA TYR A 195 8.92 13.45 7.70
C TYR A 195 8.29 14.54 6.84
N GLY A 196 6.99 14.45 6.52
CA GLY A 196 6.27 15.45 5.74
C GLY A 196 6.08 16.77 6.48
N LEU A 197 5.90 16.74 7.81
CA LEU A 197 5.88 17.96 8.62
C LEU A 197 7.24 18.67 8.59
N ALA A 198 8.35 17.93 8.78
CA ALA A 198 9.70 18.50 8.70
C ALA A 198 10.04 19.09 7.31
N GLY A 199 9.59 18.44 6.23
CA GLY A 199 9.79 18.95 4.86
C GLY A 199 8.97 20.22 4.55
N VAL A 200 7.74 20.33 5.08
CA VAL A 200 6.91 21.53 4.93
C VAL A 200 7.50 22.70 5.73
N PHE A 201 7.99 22.48 6.95
CA PHE A 201 8.71 23.52 7.70
C PHE A 201 10.03 23.94 7.02
N GLY A 202 10.73 22.99 6.38
CA GLY A 202 11.94 23.28 5.59
C GLY A 202 11.70 24.21 4.40
N LEU A 203 10.54 24.13 3.73
CA LEU A 203 10.16 25.02 2.62
C LEU A 203 10.07 26.50 3.04
N PHE A 204 9.70 26.79 4.29
CA PHE A 204 9.67 28.15 4.82
C PHE A 204 11.07 28.67 5.22
N ALA A 205 12.02 27.79 5.52
CA ALA A 205 13.42 28.10 5.80
C ALA A 205 14.32 28.11 4.54
N LEU A 206 13.75 27.84 3.37
CA LEU A 206 14.44 27.75 2.08
C LEU A 206 15.09 29.07 1.64
N PRO A 207 14.44 30.24 1.81
CA PRO A 207 15.07 31.51 1.44
C PRO A 207 16.27 31.85 2.32
N THR A 208 16.22 31.50 3.62
CA THR A 208 17.27 31.78 4.59
C THR A 208 18.46 30.82 4.44
N ALA A 209 18.24 29.54 4.11
CA ALA A 209 19.31 28.58 3.83
C ALA A 209 20.05 28.86 2.51
N ILE A 210 19.36 29.37 1.48
CA ILE A 210 20.01 29.83 0.24
C ILE A 210 20.85 31.08 0.50
N ALA A 211 20.36 31.99 1.35
CA ALA A 211 21.09 33.19 1.75
C ALA A 211 22.32 32.89 2.64
N SER A 212 22.32 31.79 3.41
CA SER A 212 23.43 31.39 4.28
C SER A 212 24.62 30.79 3.53
N GLY A 213 24.44 30.36 2.27
CA GLY A 213 25.49 29.75 1.44
C GLY A 213 25.99 28.39 1.93
N ASN A 214 25.35 27.81 2.95
CA ASN A 214 25.74 26.54 3.53
C ASN A 214 25.21 25.37 2.66
N LEU A 215 26.09 24.83 1.81
CA LEU A 215 25.77 23.74 0.88
C LEU A 215 25.16 22.50 1.56
N ALA A 216 25.46 22.26 2.83
CA ALA A 216 24.95 21.11 3.56
C ALA A 216 23.52 21.30 4.08
N GLU A 217 23.17 22.52 4.53
CA GLU A 217 21.79 22.90 4.85
C GLU A 217 20.91 22.88 3.60
N ILE A 218 21.44 23.38 2.48
CA ILE A 218 20.78 23.32 1.17
C ILE A 218 20.56 21.86 0.75
N GLY A 219 21.55 20.99 0.93
CA GLY A 219 21.44 19.55 0.63
C GLY A 219 20.36 18.84 1.46
N LEU A 220 20.31 19.09 2.77
CA LEU A 220 19.28 18.55 3.67
C LEU A 220 17.87 18.97 3.26
N LEU A 221 17.74 20.23 2.88
CA LEU A 221 16.46 20.80 2.47
C LEU A 221 15.99 20.22 1.12
N VAL A 222 16.90 20.02 0.16
CA VAL A 222 16.60 19.36 -1.12
C VAL A 222 16.12 17.93 -0.88
N VAL A 223 16.77 17.19 0.01
CA VAL A 223 16.35 15.84 0.41
C VAL A 223 14.95 15.84 1.03
N GLY A 224 14.65 16.82 1.90
CA GLY A 224 13.31 16.99 2.49
C GLY A 224 12.21 17.26 1.46
N VAL A 225 12.47 18.13 0.48
CA VAL A 225 11.53 18.42 -0.62
C VAL A 225 11.32 17.18 -1.50
N LEU A 226 12.37 16.42 -1.79
CA LEU A 226 12.27 15.18 -2.57
C LEU A 226 11.46 14.11 -1.83
N ILE A 227 11.61 13.99 -0.51
CA ILE A 227 10.79 13.09 0.31
C ILE A 227 9.32 13.50 0.25
N LEU A 228 9.01 14.79 0.40
CA LEU A 228 7.64 15.30 0.32
C LEU A 228 7.02 15.03 -1.07
N ALA A 229 7.74 15.34 -2.14
CA ALA A 229 7.30 15.06 -3.51
C ALA A 229 7.09 13.55 -3.74
N GLY A 230 7.98 12.72 -3.21
CA GLY A 230 7.87 11.27 -3.27
C GLY A 230 6.63 10.73 -2.55
N ILE A 231 6.30 11.27 -1.38
CA ILE A 231 5.08 10.94 -0.62
C ILE A 231 3.82 11.31 -1.41
N LEU A 232 3.75 12.54 -1.93
CA LEU A 232 2.60 13.02 -2.70
C LEU A 232 2.39 12.19 -3.97
N LEU A 233 3.48 11.82 -4.65
CA LEU A 233 3.43 10.92 -5.79
C LEU A 233 2.94 9.51 -5.39
N GLY A 234 3.46 8.97 -4.29
CA GLY A 234 3.05 7.67 -3.76
C GLY A 234 1.56 7.61 -3.43
N LEU A 235 1.06 8.61 -2.70
CA LEU A 235 -0.37 8.76 -2.40
C LEU A 235 -1.20 8.97 -3.65
N GLY A 236 -0.74 9.83 -4.58
CA GLY A 236 -1.43 10.09 -5.85
C GLY A 236 -1.55 8.85 -6.73
N VAL A 237 -0.52 8.00 -6.78
CA VAL A 237 -0.53 6.72 -7.50
C VAL A 237 -1.38 5.68 -6.76
N LEU A 238 -1.31 5.61 -5.42
CA LEU A 238 -2.05 4.64 -4.60
C LEU A 238 -3.57 4.90 -4.63
N LEU A 239 -3.96 6.18 -4.51
CA LEU A 239 -5.35 6.64 -4.54
C LEU A 239 -5.85 6.93 -5.96
N ASN A 240 -4.97 6.79 -6.96
CA ASN A 240 -5.22 7.08 -8.38
C ASN A 240 -5.81 8.49 -8.64
N ILE A 241 -5.34 9.49 -7.89
CA ILE A 241 -5.75 10.88 -8.08
C ILE A 241 -5.36 11.31 -9.50
N GLY A 242 -6.33 11.82 -10.28
CA GLY A 242 -6.08 12.30 -11.64
C GLY A 242 -5.56 11.25 -12.63
N ASN A 243 -5.81 9.96 -12.40
CA ASN A 243 -5.30 8.86 -13.23
C ASN A 243 -3.76 8.72 -13.24
N LEU A 244 -3.08 9.17 -12.18
CA LEU A 244 -1.62 9.11 -12.08
C LEU A 244 -1.05 7.70 -12.25
N ALA A 245 -1.75 6.65 -11.80
CA ALA A 245 -1.30 5.27 -11.96
C ALA A 245 -1.10 4.85 -13.43
N PHE A 246 -1.75 5.54 -14.38
CA PHE A 246 -1.61 5.30 -15.81
C PHE A 246 -0.62 6.23 -16.51
N ARG A 247 -0.22 7.33 -15.85
CA ARG A 247 0.67 8.36 -16.39
C ARG A 247 2.12 8.18 -15.94
N VAL A 248 2.33 7.54 -14.80
CA VAL A 248 3.69 7.31 -14.26
C VAL A 248 4.29 6.02 -14.85
N PRO A 249 5.46 6.10 -15.52
CA PRO A 249 6.16 4.94 -16.07
C PRO A 249 6.41 3.86 -15.02
N GLY A 250 6.30 2.58 -15.41
CA GLY A 250 6.49 1.43 -14.52
C GLY A 250 5.23 1.03 -13.73
N PHE A 251 4.48 2.00 -13.19
CA PHE A 251 3.21 1.75 -12.47
C PHE A 251 2.03 1.45 -13.41
N SER A 252 2.08 1.98 -14.63
CA SER A 252 1.08 1.76 -15.68
C SER A 252 1.18 0.39 -16.38
N SER A 253 2.17 -0.44 -16.03
CA SER A 253 2.41 -1.71 -16.70
C SER A 253 1.28 -2.71 -16.45
N PRO A 254 0.76 -3.38 -17.49
CA PRO A 254 -0.24 -4.45 -17.35
C PRO A 254 0.38 -5.75 -16.78
N VAL A 255 1.70 -5.84 -16.74
CA VAL A 255 2.43 -7.03 -16.27
C VAL A 255 2.72 -6.88 -14.76
N PRO A 256 2.24 -7.80 -13.90
CA PRO A 256 2.39 -7.68 -12.45
C PRO A 256 3.85 -7.59 -11.98
N ARG A 257 4.77 -8.29 -12.65
CA ARG A 257 6.21 -8.29 -12.30
C ARG A 257 6.84 -6.92 -12.45
N THR A 258 6.58 -6.21 -13.55
CA THR A 258 7.09 -4.86 -13.81
C THR A 258 6.51 -3.85 -12.83
N ARG A 259 5.21 -3.97 -12.51
CA ARG A 259 4.57 -3.10 -11.52
C ARG A 259 5.13 -3.33 -10.11
N ASN A 260 5.39 -4.59 -9.74
CA ASN A 260 6.02 -4.91 -8.45
C ASN A 260 7.47 -4.42 -8.38
N LEU A 261 8.22 -4.48 -9.49
CA LEU A 261 9.56 -3.90 -9.57
C LEU A 261 9.54 -2.36 -9.47
N ALA A 262 8.54 -1.70 -10.08
CA ALA A 262 8.35 -0.25 -9.94
C ALA A 262 8.05 0.14 -8.49
N TRP A 263 7.17 -0.60 -7.81
CA TRP A 263 6.93 -0.41 -6.38
C TRP A 263 8.18 -0.70 -5.53
N GLY A 264 8.91 -1.78 -5.82
CA GLY A 264 10.14 -2.12 -5.11
C GLY A 264 11.23 -1.05 -5.27
N GLY A 265 11.43 -0.54 -6.48
CA GLY A 265 12.38 0.53 -6.77
C GLY A 265 11.99 1.86 -6.12
N TYR A 266 10.69 2.20 -6.14
CA TYR A 266 10.16 3.37 -5.44
C TYR A 266 10.40 3.28 -3.93
N VAL A 267 10.10 2.14 -3.30
CA VAL A 267 10.34 1.94 -1.87
C VAL A 267 11.83 2.03 -1.54
N ALA A 268 12.70 1.40 -2.34
CA ALA A 268 14.14 1.48 -2.14
C ALA A 268 14.67 2.92 -2.25
N ALA A 269 14.18 3.70 -3.22
CA ALA A 269 14.54 5.11 -3.38
C ALA A 269 14.07 5.96 -2.18
N MET A 270 12.84 5.75 -1.71
CA MET A 270 12.31 6.46 -0.54
C MET A 270 13.08 6.10 0.75
N VAL A 271 13.43 4.83 0.94
CA VAL A 271 14.29 4.39 2.06
C VAL A 271 15.68 5.02 1.96
N GLY A 272 16.28 5.04 0.76
CA GLY A 272 17.58 5.67 0.53
C GLY A 272 17.58 7.18 0.84
N LEU A 273 16.52 7.90 0.46
CA LEU A 273 16.36 9.33 0.78
C LEU A 273 16.21 9.57 2.29
N VAL A 274 15.45 8.73 2.99
CA VAL A 274 15.30 8.82 4.46
C VAL A 274 16.62 8.53 5.18
N VAL A 275 17.37 7.51 4.73
CA VAL A 275 18.70 7.19 5.28
C VAL A 275 19.69 8.33 5.01
N ALA A 276 19.66 8.92 3.81
CA ALA A 276 20.49 10.08 3.47
C ALA A 276 20.17 11.28 4.38
N GLN A 277 18.90 11.56 4.68
CA GLN A 277 18.52 12.61 5.63
C GLN A 277 19.05 12.32 7.05
N GLY A 278 19.09 11.05 7.48
CA GLY A 278 19.65 10.64 8.77
C GLY A 278 21.19 10.62 8.82
N ALA A 279 21.88 10.53 7.67
CA ALA A 279 23.33 10.48 7.58
C ALA A 279 24.01 11.86 7.42
N VAL A 280 23.26 12.90 7.08
CA VAL A 280 23.85 14.25 6.92
C VAL A 280 24.13 14.96 8.26
N PRO A 281 23.33 14.80 9.34
CA PRO A 281 23.69 15.32 10.66
C PRO A 281 24.99 14.71 11.22
N SER A 282 25.32 13.46 10.86
CA SER A 282 26.55 12.78 11.31
C SER A 282 27.79 13.16 10.50
N ALA A 283 27.64 13.69 9.27
CA ALA A 283 28.75 14.22 8.48
C ALA A 283 29.13 15.66 8.86
N LEU A 284 28.18 16.43 9.40
CA LEU A 284 28.40 17.83 9.84
C LEU A 284 28.90 17.96 11.29
N ASN A 285 28.79 16.88 12.08
CA ASN A 285 29.35 16.79 13.42
C ASN A 285 30.18 15.50 13.56
N PRO A 286 31.47 15.51 13.20
CA PRO A 286 32.35 14.34 13.33
C PRO A 286 32.50 13.84 14.78
N ASN A 287 31.99 14.56 15.78
CA ASN A 287 31.95 14.13 17.18
C ASN A 287 30.83 13.14 17.51
N ASN A 288 29.93 12.83 16.57
CA ASN A 288 28.79 11.91 16.80
C ASN A 288 29.01 10.51 16.20
N VAL A 289 30.25 10.03 16.13
CA VAL A 289 30.56 8.61 15.87
C VAL A 289 30.83 7.92 17.21
N GLY A 290 29.78 7.80 18.01
CA GLY A 290 29.82 7.27 19.38
C GLY A 290 28.46 7.29 20.07
N ALA A 291 27.37 7.05 19.34
CA ALA A 291 26.03 6.90 19.90
C ALA A 291 25.96 5.59 20.71
N GLY A 292 26.33 5.68 21.99
CA GLY A 292 26.30 4.56 22.92
C GLY A 292 26.15 5.01 24.37
N GLN A 293 26.91 5.99 24.85
CA GLN A 293 26.85 6.40 26.27
C GLN A 293 27.22 7.88 26.54
N THR A 294 27.96 8.56 25.66
CA THR A 294 28.40 9.96 25.88
C THR A 294 27.36 11.02 25.51
N GLN A 295 26.33 10.67 24.73
CA GLN A 295 25.28 11.60 24.28
C GLN A 295 24.33 12.08 25.38
N TYR A 296 24.32 11.37 26.52
CA TYR A 296 23.46 11.68 27.65
C TYR A 296 24.23 12.22 28.85
N LEU A 297 25.57 12.31 28.74
CA LEU A 297 26.42 12.87 29.79
C LEU A 297 26.51 14.39 29.71
N HIS A 298 26.50 14.95 28.49
CA HIS A 298 26.53 16.40 28.24
C HIS A 298 25.43 16.77 27.27
N VAL A 299 24.33 17.30 27.77
CA VAL A 299 23.12 17.60 26.98
C VAL A 299 22.94 19.10 26.85
N ALA A 300 22.61 19.58 25.66
CA ALA A 300 22.31 20.98 25.40
C ALA A 300 20.85 21.12 24.91
N ALA A 301 20.12 22.08 25.48
CA ALA A 301 18.77 22.44 25.09
C ALA A 301 18.73 23.92 24.73
N THR A 302 17.93 24.28 23.72
CA THR A 302 17.77 25.64 23.23
C THR A 302 16.31 26.05 23.19
N THR A 303 16.01 27.27 22.72
CA THR A 303 14.62 27.76 22.58
C THR A 303 13.74 26.90 21.67
N SER A 304 14.31 26.06 20.79
CA SER A 304 13.53 25.12 19.96
C SER A 304 12.99 23.91 20.72
N ASP A 305 13.50 23.66 21.92
CA ASP A 305 13.19 22.48 22.73
C ASP A 305 12.09 22.77 23.77
N ASP A 306 11.43 23.92 23.65
CA ASP A 306 10.33 24.32 24.53
C ASP A 306 9.13 23.35 24.41
N GLY A 307 8.65 22.87 25.55
CA GLY A 307 7.60 21.86 25.67
C GLY A 307 8.05 20.43 25.36
N SER A 308 9.33 20.20 25.05
CA SER A 308 9.87 18.88 24.71
C SER A 308 10.35 18.07 25.92
N GLU A 309 10.83 16.85 25.65
CA GLU A 309 11.40 15.95 26.64
C GLU A 309 12.82 15.56 26.22
N THR A 310 13.75 15.60 27.18
CA THR A 310 15.16 15.23 26.99
C THR A 310 15.62 14.23 28.04
N TYR A 311 16.72 13.56 27.77
CA TYR A 311 17.28 12.51 28.63
C TYR A 311 18.71 12.84 29.02
N VAL A 312 19.05 12.71 30.30
CA VAL A 312 20.39 12.95 30.86
C VAL A 312 20.78 11.77 31.75
N THR A 313 22.04 11.37 31.79
CA THR A 313 22.52 10.32 32.71
C THR A 313 22.89 10.94 34.06
N ALA A 314 22.62 10.25 35.17
CA ALA A 314 23.10 10.67 36.48
C ALA A 314 24.64 10.83 36.46
N GLY A 315 25.13 11.96 36.97
CA GLY A 315 26.53 12.40 36.86
C GLY A 315 26.83 13.27 35.63
N GLY A 316 25.86 13.48 34.74
CA GLY A 316 25.96 14.37 33.57
C GLY A 316 25.49 15.80 33.83
N ASP A 317 25.65 16.67 32.84
CA ASP A 317 25.18 18.06 32.85
C ASP A 317 24.20 18.36 31.70
N LEU A 318 23.31 19.32 31.96
CA LEU A 318 22.37 19.89 31.03
C LEU A 318 22.63 21.39 30.93
N THR A 319 22.97 21.87 29.73
CA THR A 319 23.10 23.31 29.44
C THR A 319 21.84 23.78 28.71
N VAL A 320 21.13 24.77 29.26
CA VAL A 320 19.98 25.40 28.62
C VAL A 320 20.41 26.78 28.10
N ASP A 321 20.37 26.97 26.78
CA ASP A 321 20.74 28.21 26.10
C ASP A 321 19.50 28.88 25.48
N LEU A 322 19.00 29.93 26.15
CA LEU A 322 17.85 30.70 25.69
C LEU A 322 18.23 31.96 24.90
N SER A 323 19.46 32.05 24.38
CA SER A 323 19.91 33.20 23.58
C SER A 323 19.09 33.44 22.29
N GLY A 324 18.22 32.50 21.91
CA GLY A 324 17.22 32.70 20.86
C GLY A 324 16.07 33.65 21.26
N TRP A 325 15.89 33.97 22.55
CA TRP A 325 14.94 34.98 23.00
C TRP A 325 15.39 36.40 22.62
N PRO A 326 14.45 37.36 22.50
CA PRO A 326 14.81 38.76 22.27
C PRO A 326 15.77 39.28 23.35
N PRO A 327 16.83 40.02 23.00
CA PRO A 327 17.80 40.55 23.98
C PRO A 327 17.20 41.45 25.08
N THR A 328 16.03 42.03 24.81
CA THR A 328 15.27 42.83 25.78
C THR A 328 14.74 41.99 26.95
N GLU A 329 14.61 40.68 26.77
CA GLU A 329 14.05 39.73 27.75
C GLU A 329 15.11 38.99 28.55
N TRP A 330 16.40 39.13 28.19
CA TRP A 330 17.51 38.46 28.85
C TRP A 330 17.77 38.94 30.30
N PRO A 331 17.63 40.24 30.62
CA PRO A 331 17.87 40.71 31.97
C PRO A 331 16.89 40.08 32.97
N GLY A 332 17.44 39.38 33.97
CA GLY A 332 16.67 38.82 35.08
C GLY A 332 15.91 37.52 34.78
N VAL A 333 16.23 36.80 33.70
CA VAL A 333 15.65 35.47 33.43
C VAL A 333 15.88 34.54 34.62
N GLN A 334 14.80 33.98 35.14
CA GLN A 334 14.84 33.05 36.28
C GLN A 334 14.74 31.61 35.77
N PHE A 335 15.70 30.78 36.14
CA PHE A 335 15.68 29.34 35.92
C PHE A 335 15.25 28.61 37.19
N ARG A 336 14.36 27.64 37.07
CA ARG A 336 13.85 26.81 38.17
C ARG A 336 13.85 25.35 37.76
N THR A 337 14.06 24.47 38.73
CA THR A 337 13.94 23.01 38.59
C THR A 337 12.80 22.54 39.48
N SER A 338 11.94 21.65 38.98
CA SER A 338 10.84 21.09 39.78
C SER A 338 11.32 20.07 40.82
N ASN A 339 12.51 19.50 40.62
CA ASN A 339 13.09 18.50 41.50
C ASN A 339 14.62 18.68 41.62
N PRO A 340 15.09 19.56 42.54
CA PRO A 340 16.52 19.86 42.69
C PRO A 340 17.34 18.67 43.18
N SER A 341 16.71 17.67 43.80
CA SER A 341 17.36 16.43 44.22
C SER A 341 17.70 15.50 43.05
N VAL A 342 17.07 15.69 41.89
CA VAL A 342 17.33 14.93 40.66
C VAL A 342 18.20 15.75 39.70
N LEU A 343 17.89 17.04 39.55
CA LEU A 343 18.57 17.96 38.66
C LEU A 343 18.72 19.34 39.34
N SER A 344 19.93 19.74 39.71
CA SER A 344 20.20 21.03 40.36
C SER A 344 20.68 22.08 39.37
N LEU A 345 20.39 23.34 39.63
CA LEU A 345 20.96 24.47 38.89
C LEU A 345 22.32 24.84 39.49
N ASP A 346 23.38 24.83 38.68
CA ASP A 346 24.75 25.09 39.13
C ASP A 346 25.19 26.51 38.80
N THR A 347 24.85 26.99 37.60
CA THR A 347 25.24 28.31 37.11
C THR A 347 24.01 29.08 36.68
N THR A 348 23.76 30.20 37.36
CA THR A 348 22.78 31.21 36.92
C THR A 348 23.41 32.15 35.89
N PRO A 349 22.62 32.64 34.92
CA PRO A 349 23.10 33.63 33.96
C PRO A 349 23.53 34.92 34.68
N ALA A 350 24.54 35.60 34.14
CA ALA A 350 24.93 36.93 34.61
C ALA A 350 23.77 37.91 34.40
N THR A 351 23.60 38.88 35.31
CA THR A 351 22.43 39.78 35.39
C THR A 351 22.08 40.51 34.08
N ASN A 352 23.06 40.75 33.20
CA ASN A 352 22.89 41.35 31.87
C ASN A 352 23.51 40.50 30.75
N GLY A 353 23.74 39.21 31.01
CA GLY A 353 24.38 38.27 30.09
C GLY A 353 23.36 37.48 29.27
N LYS A 354 23.88 36.63 28.38
CA LYS A 354 23.04 35.66 27.68
C LYS A 354 22.34 34.73 28.69
N PRO A 355 21.06 34.39 28.50
CA PRO A 355 20.31 33.54 29.41
C PRO A 355 20.70 32.06 29.23
N ILE A 356 21.90 31.73 29.70
CA ILE A 356 22.47 30.38 29.67
C ILE A 356 22.56 29.87 31.09
N ALA A 357 21.95 28.71 31.35
CA ALA A 357 21.97 28.03 32.63
C ALA A 357 22.59 26.63 32.50
N LYS A 358 23.29 26.19 33.53
CA LYS A 358 23.83 24.83 33.62
C LYS A 358 23.24 24.10 34.80
N PHE A 359 22.88 22.84 34.58
CA PHE A 359 22.29 21.96 35.56
C PHE A 359 23.09 20.66 35.67
N THR A 360 23.24 20.11 36.87
CA THR A 360 23.87 18.81 37.12
C THR A 360 22.81 17.78 37.49
N ALA A 361 22.87 16.61 36.87
CA ALA A 361 22.02 15.47 37.16
C ALA A 361 22.65 14.61 38.27
N HIS A 362 21.95 14.44 39.40
CA HIS A 362 22.50 13.76 40.58
C HIS A 362 22.12 12.29 40.67
N GLN A 363 20.87 11.96 40.35
CA GLN A 363 20.31 10.62 40.51
C GLN A 363 19.17 10.40 39.53
N ALA A 364 18.85 9.12 39.28
CA ALA A 364 17.79 8.76 38.35
C ALA A 364 16.42 9.28 38.80
N GLY A 365 15.62 9.75 37.84
CA GLY A 365 14.27 10.26 38.07
C GLY A 365 13.89 11.39 37.12
N ALA A 366 12.63 11.81 37.18
CA ALA A 366 12.13 12.90 36.35
C ALA A 366 12.26 14.26 37.05
N SER A 367 12.69 15.27 36.30
CA SER A 367 12.64 16.68 36.69
C SER A 367 12.12 17.53 35.54
N ARG A 368 11.82 18.80 35.83
CA ARG A 368 11.40 19.78 34.85
C ARG A 368 12.19 21.05 35.06
N VAL A 369 12.70 21.61 33.97
CA VAL A 369 13.33 22.92 33.95
C VAL A 369 12.34 23.93 33.42
N ASP A 370 12.09 24.97 34.21
CA ASP A 370 11.25 26.10 33.84
C ASP A 370 12.13 27.37 33.78
N ALA A 371 11.96 28.18 32.74
CA ALA A 371 12.56 29.51 32.68
C ALA A 371 11.51 30.57 32.36
N THR A 372 11.64 31.76 32.94
CA THR A 372 10.69 32.86 32.74
C THR A 372 11.41 34.20 32.69
N SER A 373 11.04 35.05 31.72
CA SER A 373 11.50 36.44 31.66
C SER A 373 10.91 37.26 32.81
N THR A 374 11.58 38.37 33.16
CA THR A 374 11.16 39.24 34.29
C THR A 374 9.74 39.79 34.12
N ASP A 375 9.30 40.01 32.89
CA ASP A 375 7.98 40.52 32.54
C ASP A 375 6.93 39.41 32.29
N GLY A 376 7.34 38.15 32.35
CA GLY A 376 6.50 36.97 32.14
C GLY A 376 6.07 36.73 30.69
N ARG A 377 6.59 37.47 29.70
CA ARG A 377 6.21 37.31 28.29
C ARG A 377 6.87 36.11 27.60
N CYS A 378 8.06 35.74 28.03
CA CYS A 378 8.76 34.56 27.54
C CYS A 378 8.83 33.50 28.63
N THR A 379 8.30 32.32 28.33
CA THR A 379 8.37 31.13 29.18
C THR A 379 9.03 30.01 28.41
N PHE A 380 9.78 29.17 29.11
CA PHE A 380 10.36 27.95 28.57
C PHE A 380 10.12 26.82 29.56
N GLN A 381 9.78 25.65 29.05
CA GLN A 381 9.52 24.46 29.84
C GLN A 381 10.16 23.24 29.17
N LEU A 382 11.00 22.51 29.90
CA LEU A 382 11.65 21.29 29.41
C LEU A 382 11.47 20.16 30.42
N ARG A 383 10.98 19.00 29.96
CA ARG A 383 10.96 17.78 30.79
C ARG A 383 12.28 17.05 30.65
N VAL A 384 12.85 16.61 31.77
CA VAL A 384 14.15 15.95 31.83
C VAL A 384 13.97 14.62 32.55
N ASP A 385 14.24 13.52 31.84
CA ASP A 385 14.33 12.19 32.44
C ASP A 385 15.79 11.85 32.71
N VAL A 386 16.12 11.63 33.99
CA VAL A 386 17.47 11.28 34.40
C VAL A 386 17.60 9.77 34.52
N GLY A 387 18.46 9.19 33.70
CA GLY A 387 18.84 7.79 33.73
C GLY A 387 19.70 7.38 34.91
N ALA A 388 19.67 6.09 35.26
CA ALA A 388 20.62 5.51 36.20
C ALA A 388 22.07 5.73 35.72
N THR A 389 22.99 5.93 36.66
CA THR A 389 24.43 5.97 36.39
C THR A 389 24.82 4.71 35.61
N ALA A 390 25.48 4.90 34.46
CA ALA A 390 26.07 3.77 33.76
C ALA A 390 27.10 3.09 34.68
N PRO A 391 27.15 1.74 34.72
CA PRO A 391 28.12 1.01 35.54
C PRO A 391 29.57 1.26 35.11
#